data_AF-A0A8J3U097-F1
#
_entry.id   AF-A0A8J3U097-F1
#
_cell.length_a   1.000
_cell.length_b   1.000
_cell.length_c   1.000
_cell.angle_alpha   90.00
_cell.angle_beta   90.00
_cell.angle_gamma   90.00
#
_symmetry.space_group_name_H-M   'P 1'
#
loop_
_entity.id
_entity.type
_entity.pdbx_description
1 polymer ?
#
loop_
_entity_poly.entity_id
_entity_poly.type
_entity_poly.pdbx_seq_one_letter_code
_entity_poly.pdbx_strand_id
1 'polypeptide(L)'
;MGEDHGHGHGHSADAASNESTARALDPQGPDGLLNPVAVRNQVFTVVRLREGYDLAEVDAFLGLVETALTTILQQNQELRGRSLRTDEAPQPIPSGDSATRIIELAHETAARTVAKAHQEANTILSQARARAEQLQHDVLKTGAALHRASTHETHKEALGRRIQTLHAFIVDFDSHMKQTLDGQITQMRNLLDQLHHHGESPTPQFHGNPAAGEAAPRPAT
;
A
#
# COMPACT_ATOMS: atom_id res chain seq x y z
N MET A 1 63.64 87.04 32.93
CA MET A 1 62.40 87.84 32.85
C MET A 1 62.39 88.54 31.50
N GLY A 2 61.30 88.44 30.74
CA GLY A 2 61.12 89.20 29.50
C GLY A 2 60.42 88.38 28.43
N GLU A 3 59.08 88.39 28.47
CA GLU A 3 58.18 88.03 27.38
C GLU A 3 58.47 88.91 26.15
N ASP A 4 58.42 88.37 24.92
CA ASP A 4 57.71 89.02 23.81
C ASP A 4 57.69 88.27 22.45
N HIS A 5 56.50 88.31 21.84
CA HIS A 5 56.10 88.22 20.42
C HIS A 5 56.76 87.27 19.40
N GLY A 6 55.88 86.52 18.70
CA GLY A 6 55.71 86.79 17.27
C GLY A 6 55.75 85.61 16.29
N HIS A 7 54.56 85.14 15.91
CA HIS A 7 54.14 84.77 14.54
C HIS A 7 54.88 83.66 13.75
N GLY A 8 54.07 82.66 13.33
CA GLY A 8 53.86 82.48 11.89
C GLY A 8 54.18 81.12 11.26
N HIS A 9 53.11 80.32 11.10
CA HIS A 9 52.76 79.54 9.91
C HIS A 9 53.49 78.23 9.55
N GLY A 10 52.71 77.13 9.57
CA GLY A 10 52.57 76.23 8.41
C GLY A 10 52.28 74.76 8.69
N HIS A 11 51.10 74.28 8.24
CA HIS A 11 50.75 72.90 7.85
C HIS A 11 50.54 71.86 8.99
N SER A 12 49.46 71.07 9.11
CA SER A 12 48.30 70.76 8.26
C SER A 12 47.22 70.05 9.10
N ALA A 13 45.96 70.28 8.71
CA ALA A 13 44.81 69.37 8.67
C ALA A 13 44.47 68.43 9.85
N ASP A 14 43.27 68.66 10.39
CA ASP A 14 42.25 67.67 10.79
C ASP A 14 42.66 66.51 11.69
N ALA A 15 42.55 66.74 13.01
CA ALA A 15 42.26 65.70 13.99
C ALA A 15 40.89 66.00 14.62
N ALA A 16 39.84 66.02 13.80
CA ALA A 16 38.47 65.95 14.26
C ALA A 16 37.74 64.87 13.46
N SER A 17 37.01 64.03 14.19
CA SER A 17 35.95 63.15 13.69
C SER A 17 36.39 61.80 13.13
N ASN A 18 36.62 60.80 14.00
CA ASN A 18 35.97 59.51 13.76
C ASN A 18 35.82 58.63 15.02
N GLU A 19 35.15 59.14 16.05
CA GLU A 19 34.66 58.32 17.19
C GLU A 19 33.22 57.80 16.95
N SER A 20 32.81 57.64 15.69
CA SER A 20 31.44 57.27 15.31
C SER A 20 31.30 55.89 14.66
N THR A 21 32.33 55.05 14.70
CA THR A 21 32.25 53.69 14.14
C THR A 21 32.12 52.68 15.27
N ALA A 22 31.02 51.92 15.24
CA ALA A 22 30.67 50.83 16.15
C ALA A 22 30.03 51.23 17.50
N ARG A 23 28.89 51.94 17.45
CA ARG A 23 27.83 51.62 18.42
C ARG A 23 27.37 50.20 18.11
N ALA A 24 27.98 49.23 18.80
CA ALA A 24 27.67 47.82 18.69
C ALA A 24 26.14 47.65 18.71
N LEU A 25 25.59 47.20 17.59
CA LEU A 25 24.23 46.69 17.52
C LEU A 25 24.22 45.49 18.45
N ASP A 26 23.66 45.67 19.64
CA ASP A 26 23.48 44.60 20.61
C ASP A 26 22.71 43.45 19.90
N PRO A 27 23.31 42.27 19.71
CA PRO A 27 22.68 41.17 18.97
C PRO A 27 21.46 40.61 19.71
N GLN A 28 21.29 41.00 20.97
CA GLN A 28 20.11 40.73 21.77
C GLN A 28 19.40 42.05 22.08
N GLY A 29 18.09 42.12 21.80
CA GLY A 29 17.27 43.22 22.29
C GLY A 29 17.26 43.27 23.83
N PRO A 30 16.59 44.26 24.45
CA PRO A 30 16.61 44.50 25.90
C PRO A 30 16.21 43.32 26.79
N ASP A 31 15.68 42.23 26.21
CA ASP A 31 15.19 41.03 26.91
C ASP A 31 15.97 39.74 26.55
N GLY A 32 17.11 39.82 25.86
CA GLY A 32 17.86 38.62 25.45
C GLY A 32 17.29 37.91 24.21
N LEU A 33 16.23 38.46 23.60
CA LEU A 33 15.60 37.91 22.40
C LEU A 33 16.31 38.37 21.13
N LEU A 34 16.42 37.45 20.17
CA LEU A 34 16.92 37.72 18.82
C LEU A 34 16.10 38.84 18.18
N ASN A 35 16.78 39.83 17.61
CA ASN A 35 16.19 40.92 16.82
C ASN A 35 16.30 40.56 15.32
N PRO A 36 15.31 40.88 14.47
CA PRO A 36 15.41 40.73 13.01
C PRO A 36 16.73 41.22 12.42
N VAL A 37 17.24 42.36 12.90
CA VAL A 37 18.53 42.93 12.44
C VAL A 37 19.72 42.05 12.83
N ALA A 38 19.65 41.35 13.96
CA ALA A 38 20.71 40.45 14.40
C ALA A 38 20.77 39.18 13.54
N VAL A 39 19.62 38.66 13.10
CA VAL A 39 19.54 37.52 12.17
C VAL A 39 20.13 37.90 10.81
N ARG A 40 19.80 39.10 10.30
CA ARG A 40 20.32 39.61 9.02
C ARG A 40 21.83 39.83 9.02
N ASN A 41 22.38 40.27 10.16
CA ASN A 41 23.82 40.52 10.28
C ASN A 41 24.61 39.29 10.73
N GLN A 42 23.98 38.13 10.86
CA GLN A 42 24.64 36.91 11.31
C GLN A 42 25.59 36.38 10.24
N VAL A 43 26.87 36.22 10.61
CA VAL A 43 27.89 35.63 9.73
C VAL A 43 28.20 34.21 10.21
N PHE A 44 28.08 33.24 9.29
CA PHE A 44 28.46 31.86 9.54
C PHE A 44 29.86 31.57 8.97
N THR A 45 30.64 30.73 9.65
CA THR A 45 31.94 30.27 9.17
C THR A 45 31.76 29.15 8.16
N VAL A 46 32.42 29.25 7.00
CA VAL A 46 32.33 28.23 5.93
C VAL A 46 33.35 27.10 6.17
N VAL A 47 32.90 25.85 6.09
CA VAL A 47 33.76 24.65 6.26
C VAL A 47 34.14 24.10 4.88
N ARG A 48 35.45 23.91 4.63
CA ARG A 48 35.98 23.56 3.28
C ARG A 48 36.20 22.06 3.03
N LEU A 49 36.19 21.24 4.08
CA LEU A 49 36.62 19.82 4.04
C LEU A 49 35.53 18.84 4.52
N ARG A 50 34.30 19.31 4.74
CA ARG A 50 33.15 18.50 5.18
C ARG A 50 31.89 18.94 4.43
N GLU A 51 30.92 18.03 4.32
CA GLU A 51 29.57 18.37 3.85
C GLU A 51 29.01 19.49 4.73
N GLY A 52 28.74 20.63 4.11
CA GLY A 52 28.18 21.82 4.75
C GLY A 52 26.78 22.10 4.19
N TYR A 53 26.06 22.99 4.86
CA TYR A 53 24.79 23.50 4.33
C TYR A 53 25.02 24.32 3.05
N ASP A 54 24.06 24.28 2.14
CA ASP A 54 24.06 25.14 0.97
C ASP A 54 23.87 26.60 1.39
N LEU A 55 24.77 27.49 0.95
CA LEU A 55 24.77 28.90 1.37
C LEU A 55 23.49 29.62 0.91
N ALA A 56 22.99 29.32 -0.28
CA ALA A 56 21.79 29.97 -0.81
C ALA A 56 20.54 29.47 -0.07
N GLU A 57 20.51 28.20 0.34
CA GLU A 57 19.43 27.66 1.17
C GLU A 57 19.42 28.27 2.57
N VAL A 58 20.60 28.41 3.19
CA VAL A 58 20.75 29.05 4.50
C VAL A 58 20.31 30.52 4.44
N ASP A 59 20.75 31.28 3.43
CA ASP A 59 20.36 32.68 3.25
C ASP A 59 18.84 32.83 3.03
N ALA A 60 18.23 31.95 2.22
CA ALA A 60 16.79 31.95 2.01
C ALA A 60 16.01 31.64 3.29
N PHE A 61 16.48 30.68 4.09
CA PHE A 61 15.89 30.35 5.38
C PHE A 61 15.99 31.51 6.38
N LEU A 62 17.15 32.18 6.47
CA LEU A 62 17.34 33.34 7.35
C LEU A 62 16.41 34.51 6.97
N GLY A 63 16.14 34.73 5.69
CA GLY A 63 15.16 35.72 5.23
C GLY A 63 13.72 35.42 5.69
N LEU A 64 13.33 34.15 5.72
CA LEU A 64 12.03 33.73 6.27
C LEU A 64 11.97 33.95 7.78
N VAL A 65 13.05 33.63 8.50
CA VAL A 65 13.16 33.85 9.96
C VAL A 65 13.09 35.35 10.29
N GLU A 66 13.79 36.21 9.55
CA GLU A 66 13.74 37.68 9.71
C GLU A 66 12.31 38.20 9.55
N THR A 67 11.62 37.75 8.49
CA THR A 67 10.24 38.14 8.19
C THR A 67 9.27 37.70 9.29
N ALA A 68 9.39 36.44 9.73
CA ALA A 68 8.55 35.89 10.80
C ALA A 68 8.77 36.63 12.12
N LEU A 69 10.02 36.90 12.48
CA LEU A 69 10.37 37.58 13.71
C LEU A 69 9.89 39.04 13.72
N THR A 70 10.01 39.75 12.60
CA THR A 70 9.45 41.10 12.44
C THR A 70 7.94 41.10 12.65
N THR A 71 7.25 40.12 12.04
CA THR A 71 5.80 39.96 12.17
C THR A 71 5.39 39.68 13.61
N ILE A 72 6.06 38.75 14.29
CA ILE A 72 5.76 38.37 15.68
C ILE A 72 6.00 39.54 16.63
N LEU A 73 7.09 40.29 16.45
CA LEU A 73 7.36 41.46 17.29
C LEU A 73 6.31 42.56 17.09
N GLN A 74 5.90 42.81 15.85
CA GLN A 74 4.83 43.77 15.54
C GLN A 74 3.49 43.32 16.15
N GLN A 75 3.11 42.06 15.99
CA GLN A 75 1.91 41.48 16.59
C GLN A 75 1.95 41.57 18.11
N ASN A 76 3.09 41.28 18.75
CA ASN A 76 3.25 41.40 20.19
C ASN A 76 3.10 42.86 20.67
N GLN A 77 3.64 43.83 19.93
CA GLN A 77 3.46 45.24 20.24
C GLN A 77 2.00 45.68 20.09
N GLU A 78 1.32 45.21 19.03
CA GLU A 78 -0.10 45.49 18.83
C GLU A 78 -0.98 44.91 19.94
N LEU A 79 -0.71 43.67 20.36
CA LEU A 79 -1.40 43.02 21.48
C LEU A 79 -1.16 43.76 22.81
N ARG A 80 0.10 44.17 23.08
CA ARG A 80 0.43 44.99 24.26
C ARG A 80 -0.27 46.34 24.22
N GLY A 81 -0.29 47.00 23.05
CA GLY A 81 -1.01 48.26 22.85
C GLY A 81 -2.53 48.13 23.02
N ARG A 82 -3.11 47.01 22.59
CA ARG A 82 -4.53 46.71 22.79
C ARG A 82 -4.86 46.45 24.26
N SER A 83 -3.97 45.80 24.99
CA SER A 83 -4.12 45.62 26.45
C SER A 83 -4.06 46.95 27.19
N LEU A 84 -3.05 47.78 26.90
CA LEU A 84 -2.88 49.11 27.52
C LEU A 84 -4.06 50.04 27.21
N ARG A 85 -4.59 50.01 25.99
CA ARG A 85 -5.81 50.77 25.62
C ARG A 85 -7.07 50.27 26.32
N THR A 86 -7.10 49.00 26.71
CA THR A 86 -8.21 48.45 27.50
C THR A 86 -8.14 48.93 28.95
N ASP A 87 -6.93 49.13 29.48
CA ASP A 87 -6.69 49.63 30.84
C ASP A 87 -6.76 51.19 30.97
N GLU A 88 -6.53 51.96 29.90
CA GLU A 88 -6.48 53.44 29.95
C GLU A 88 -7.83 54.15 29.71
N ALA A 89 -8.87 53.43 29.28
CA ALA A 89 -10.23 53.96 29.37
C ALA A 89 -10.74 53.80 30.81
N PRO A 90 -11.36 54.82 31.44
CA PRO A 90 -12.14 54.61 32.66
C PRO A 90 -13.35 53.74 32.29
N GLN A 91 -13.14 52.43 32.23
CA GLN A 91 -14.19 51.44 32.12
C GLN A 91 -14.97 51.54 33.44
N PRO A 92 -16.32 51.63 33.39
CA PRO A 92 -17.11 51.33 34.58
C PRO A 92 -16.69 49.93 35.02
N ILE A 93 -16.21 49.81 36.26
CA ILE A 93 -15.91 48.50 36.86
C ILE A 93 -17.13 47.63 36.60
N PRO A 94 -17.03 46.52 35.83
CA PRO A 94 -18.18 45.67 35.57
C PRO A 94 -18.67 45.21 36.93
N SER A 95 -19.85 45.68 37.33
CA SER A 95 -20.48 45.28 38.58
C SER A 95 -20.57 43.75 38.59
N GLY A 96 -20.43 43.10 39.74
CA GLY A 96 -20.42 41.64 39.85
C GLY A 96 -21.55 40.95 39.08
N ASP A 97 -22.72 41.59 38.98
CA ASP A 97 -23.88 41.14 38.20
C ASP A 97 -23.68 41.09 36.67
N SER A 98 -22.81 41.94 36.11
CA SER A 98 -22.47 41.86 34.68
C SER A 98 -21.47 40.74 34.39
N ALA A 99 -20.52 40.52 35.30
CA ALA A 99 -19.56 39.41 35.19
C ALA A 99 -20.24 38.05 35.34
N THR A 100 -21.18 37.89 36.28
CA THR A 100 -21.96 36.65 36.43
C THR A 100 -22.80 36.36 35.19
N ARG A 101 -23.45 37.38 34.60
CA ARG A 101 -24.26 37.21 33.39
C ARG A 101 -23.45 36.80 32.16
N ILE A 102 -22.22 37.28 32.04
CA ILE A 102 -21.29 36.86 30.96
C ILE A 102 -20.83 35.42 31.18
N ILE A 103 -20.53 35.02 32.42
CA ILE A 103 -20.18 33.63 32.75
C ILE A 103 -21.36 32.69 32.45
N GLU A 104 -22.58 33.09 32.79
CA GLU A 104 -23.79 32.32 32.52
C GLU A 104 -24.02 32.16 31.01
N LEU A 105 -23.90 33.24 30.22
CA LEU A 105 -24.01 33.18 28.76
C LEU A 105 -22.89 32.32 28.13
N ALA A 106 -21.66 32.44 28.63
CA ALA A 106 -20.54 31.63 28.18
C ALA A 106 -20.78 30.14 28.50
N HIS A 107 -21.29 29.83 29.69
CA HIS A 107 -21.60 28.47 30.10
C HIS A 107 -22.75 27.88 29.29
N GLU A 108 -23.81 28.66 29.03
CA GLU A 108 -24.92 28.25 28.17
C GLU A 108 -24.44 27.98 26.74
N THR A 109 -23.58 28.84 26.20
CA THR A 109 -23.01 28.67 24.86
C THR A 109 -22.11 27.44 24.78
N ALA A 110 -21.30 27.19 25.81
CA ALA A 110 -20.50 25.97 25.91
C ALA A 110 -21.39 24.72 25.96
N ALA A 111 -22.44 24.73 26.80
CA ALA A 111 -23.37 23.61 26.93
C ALA A 111 -24.09 23.30 25.60
N ARG A 112 -24.57 24.33 24.88
CA ARG A 112 -25.19 24.14 23.55
C ARG A 112 -24.21 23.58 22.53
N THR A 113 -22.96 24.04 22.55
CA THR A 113 -21.94 23.56 21.60
C THR A 113 -21.59 22.09 21.86
N VAL A 114 -21.45 21.72 23.14
CA VAL A 114 -21.25 20.33 23.55
C VAL A 114 -22.44 19.46 23.14
N ALA A 115 -23.67 19.91 23.38
CA ALA A 115 -24.87 19.18 22.98
C ALA A 115 -24.95 18.96 21.46
N LYS A 116 -24.63 19.99 20.67
CA LYS A 116 -24.57 19.89 19.20
C LYS A 116 -23.49 18.91 18.75
N ALA A 117 -22.29 18.99 19.31
CA ALA A 117 -21.20 18.07 18.99
C ALA A 117 -21.57 16.62 19.31
N HIS A 118 -22.23 16.37 20.44
CA HIS A 118 -22.73 15.03 20.78
C HIS A 118 -23.82 14.54 19.83
N GLN A 119 -24.74 15.41 19.42
CA GLN A 119 -25.79 15.06 18.45
C GLN A 119 -25.18 14.68 17.09
N GLU A 120 -24.22 15.47 16.61
CA GLU A 120 -23.49 15.18 15.36
C GLU A 120 -22.69 13.87 15.48
N ALA A 121 -21.98 13.66 16.58
CA ALA A 121 -21.26 12.41 16.85
C ALA A 121 -22.19 11.19 16.85
N ASN A 122 -23.32 11.28 17.55
CA ASN A 122 -24.32 10.21 17.59
C ASN A 122 -24.90 9.92 16.20
N THR A 123 -25.10 10.97 15.39
CA THR A 123 -25.55 10.83 14.01
C THR A 123 -24.51 10.06 13.18
N ILE A 124 -23.24 10.46 13.25
CA ILE A 124 -22.15 9.80 12.53
C ILE A 124 -22.03 8.34 12.96
N LEU A 125 -22.09 8.05 14.27
CA LEU A 125 -22.03 6.69 14.80
C LEU A 125 -23.20 5.83 14.31
N SER A 126 -24.42 6.37 14.31
CA SER A 126 -25.59 5.66 13.81
C SER A 126 -25.49 5.34 12.31
N GLN A 127 -24.98 6.28 11.51
CA GLN A 127 -24.77 6.09 10.07
C GLN A 127 -23.65 5.08 9.79
N ALA A 128 -22.53 5.18 10.52
CA ALA A 128 -21.42 4.24 10.41
C ALA A 128 -21.87 2.83 10.76
N ARG A 129 -22.67 2.68 11.81
CA ARG A 129 -23.26 1.40 12.21
C ARG A 129 -24.20 0.84 11.14
N ALA A 130 -25.12 1.65 10.62
CA ALA A 130 -26.02 1.23 9.56
C ALA A 130 -25.25 0.76 8.30
N ARG A 131 -24.20 1.50 7.90
CA ARG A 131 -23.34 1.10 6.78
C ARG A 131 -22.56 -0.20 7.06
N ALA A 132 -22.08 -0.39 8.28
CA ALA A 132 -21.39 -1.61 8.67
C ALA A 132 -22.34 -2.83 8.62
N GLU A 133 -23.57 -2.68 9.11
CA GLU A 133 -24.60 -3.74 9.04
C GLU A 133 -24.98 -4.06 7.59
N GLN A 134 -25.10 -3.05 6.73
CA GLN A 134 -25.31 -3.24 5.29
C GLN A 134 -24.15 -3.99 4.64
N LEU A 135 -22.91 -3.58 4.93
CA LEU A 135 -21.72 -4.24 4.39
C LEU A 135 -21.65 -5.70 4.86
N GLN A 136 -21.95 -5.98 6.13
CA GLN A 136 -22.00 -7.35 6.65
C GLN A 136 -23.06 -8.17 5.91
N HIS A 137 -24.26 -7.63 5.71
CA HIS A 137 -25.31 -8.30 4.96
C HIS A 137 -24.88 -8.60 3.51
N ASP A 138 -24.25 -7.65 2.83
CA ASP A 138 -23.78 -7.81 1.46
C ASP A 138 -22.63 -8.81 1.35
N VAL A 139 -21.68 -8.80 2.29
CA VAL A 139 -20.60 -9.79 2.38
C VAL A 139 -21.16 -11.19 2.62
N LEU A 140 -22.14 -11.35 3.51
CA LEU A 140 -22.77 -12.64 3.76
C LEU A 140 -23.54 -13.14 2.53
N LYS A 141 -24.30 -12.27 1.87
CA LYS A 141 -25.05 -12.61 0.65
C LYS A 141 -24.12 -12.99 -0.50
N THR A 142 -23.07 -12.22 -0.72
CA THR A 142 -22.06 -12.51 -1.76
C THR A 142 -21.28 -13.78 -1.44
N GLY A 143 -20.88 -14.00 -0.17
CA GLY A 143 -20.24 -15.22 0.28
C GLY A 143 -21.11 -16.47 0.06
N ALA A 144 -22.41 -16.40 0.39
CA ALA A 144 -23.34 -17.49 0.16
C ALA A 144 -23.59 -17.76 -1.34
N ALA A 145 -23.60 -16.71 -2.18
CA ALA A 145 -23.67 -16.87 -3.64
C ALA A 145 -22.41 -17.54 -4.19
N LEU A 146 -21.23 -17.13 -3.72
CA LEU A 146 -19.95 -17.70 -4.13
C LEU A 146 -19.81 -19.16 -3.72
N HIS A 147 -20.21 -19.53 -2.50
CA HIS A 147 -20.22 -20.92 -2.04
C HIS A 147 -21.14 -21.79 -2.92
N ARG A 148 -22.35 -21.31 -3.23
CA ARG A 148 -23.25 -22.01 -4.16
C ARG A 148 -22.62 -22.18 -5.54
N ALA A 149 -22.04 -21.12 -6.11
CA ALA A 149 -21.35 -21.18 -7.40
C ALA A 149 -20.21 -22.20 -7.40
N SER A 150 -19.38 -22.21 -6.35
CA SER A 150 -18.30 -23.19 -6.17
C SER A 150 -18.84 -24.63 -6.10
N THR A 151 -19.90 -24.87 -5.33
CA THR A 151 -20.51 -26.21 -5.25
C THR A 151 -21.10 -26.65 -6.60
N HIS A 152 -21.68 -25.73 -7.37
CA HIS A 152 -22.18 -26.04 -8.71
C HIS A 152 -21.03 -26.40 -9.65
N GLU A 153 -19.88 -25.74 -9.52
CA GLU A 153 -18.70 -26.05 -10.34
C GLU A 153 -18.13 -27.43 -10.01
N THR A 154 -18.02 -27.80 -8.72
CA THR A 154 -17.59 -29.15 -8.35
C THR A 154 -18.54 -30.24 -8.85
N HIS A 155 -19.84 -29.98 -8.84
CA HIS A 155 -20.84 -30.90 -9.41
C HIS A 155 -20.69 -31.01 -10.94
N LYS A 156 -20.43 -29.91 -11.64
CA LYS A 156 -20.17 -29.93 -13.09
C LYS A 156 -18.93 -30.74 -13.43
N GLU A 157 -17.83 -30.55 -12.69
CA GLU A 157 -16.60 -31.34 -12.88
C GLU A 157 -16.82 -32.83 -12.58
N ALA A 158 -17.58 -33.16 -11.53
CA ALA A 158 -17.95 -34.53 -11.22
C ALA A 158 -18.80 -35.17 -12.33
N LEU A 159 -19.78 -34.42 -12.86
CA LEU A 159 -20.61 -34.86 -13.98
C LEU A 159 -19.76 -35.05 -15.25
N GLY A 160 -18.84 -34.12 -15.53
CA GLY A 160 -17.90 -34.22 -16.64
C GLY A 160 -17.05 -35.49 -16.57
N ARG A 161 -16.50 -35.80 -15.40
CA ARG A 161 -15.79 -37.07 -15.15
C ARG A 161 -16.68 -38.29 -15.38
N ARG A 162 -17.92 -38.27 -14.89
CA ARG A 162 -18.88 -39.38 -15.08
C ARG A 162 -19.20 -39.60 -16.56
N ILE A 163 -19.39 -38.53 -17.32
CA ILE A 163 -19.62 -38.59 -18.77
C ILE A 163 -18.41 -39.21 -19.47
N GLN A 164 -17.19 -38.80 -19.11
CA GLN A 164 -15.97 -39.39 -19.68
C GLN A 164 -15.86 -40.89 -19.37
N THR A 165 -16.15 -41.29 -18.13
CA THR A 165 -16.18 -42.72 -17.76
C THR A 165 -17.23 -43.49 -18.56
N LEU A 166 -18.44 -42.94 -18.73
CA LEU A 166 -19.49 -43.57 -19.53
C LEU A 166 -19.08 -43.68 -21.00
N HIS A 167 -18.43 -42.66 -21.55
CA HIS A 167 -17.96 -42.69 -22.93
C HIS A 167 -16.88 -43.76 -23.13
N ALA A 168 -15.88 -43.83 -22.24
CA ALA A 168 -14.86 -44.87 -22.28
C ALA A 168 -15.49 -46.27 -22.18
N PHE A 169 -16.43 -46.46 -21.26
CA PHE A 169 -17.17 -47.71 -21.12
C PHE A 169 -17.90 -48.13 -22.39
N ILE A 170 -18.58 -47.19 -23.07
CA ILE A 170 -19.28 -47.48 -24.33
C ILE A 170 -18.30 -47.92 -25.42
N VAL A 171 -17.16 -47.24 -25.55
CA VAL A 171 -16.11 -47.58 -26.53
C VAL A 171 -15.52 -48.97 -26.25
N ASP A 172 -15.19 -49.24 -24.99
CA ASP A 172 -14.65 -50.54 -24.57
C ASP A 172 -15.67 -51.66 -24.76
N PHE A 173 -16.94 -51.40 -24.44
CA PHE A 173 -18.04 -52.35 -24.62
C PHE A 173 -18.26 -52.69 -26.10
N ASP A 174 -18.27 -51.71 -27.00
CA ASP A 174 -18.38 -51.93 -28.44
C ASP A 174 -17.21 -52.76 -28.99
N SER A 175 -15.99 -52.41 -28.58
CA SER A 175 -14.78 -53.17 -28.94
C SER A 175 -14.85 -54.62 -28.48
N HIS A 176 -15.25 -54.84 -27.22
CA HIS A 176 -15.39 -56.17 -26.64
C HIS A 176 -16.49 -57.00 -27.33
N MET A 177 -17.61 -56.39 -27.67
CA MET A 177 -18.69 -57.05 -28.40
C MET A 177 -18.23 -57.49 -29.79
N LYS A 178 -17.57 -56.61 -30.54
CA LYS A 178 -16.98 -56.93 -31.85
C LYS A 178 -15.98 -58.08 -31.76
N GLN A 179 -15.05 -58.01 -30.81
CA GLN A 179 -14.06 -59.06 -30.60
C GLN A 179 -14.70 -60.42 -30.28
N THR A 180 -15.76 -60.44 -29.45
CA THR A 180 -16.48 -61.66 -29.11
C THR A 180 -17.21 -62.24 -30.32
N LEU A 181 -17.90 -61.40 -31.10
CA LEU A 181 -18.60 -61.81 -32.30
C LEU A 181 -17.62 -62.32 -33.38
N ASP A 182 -16.53 -61.61 -33.64
CA ASP A 182 -15.49 -62.04 -34.59
C ASP A 182 -14.84 -63.36 -34.16
N GLY A 183 -14.62 -63.54 -32.86
CA GLY A 183 -14.14 -64.80 -32.28
C GLY A 183 -15.11 -65.95 -32.50
N GLN A 184 -16.40 -65.75 -32.24
CA GLN A 184 -17.45 -66.74 -32.48
C GLN A 184 -17.58 -67.10 -33.97
N ILE A 185 -17.55 -66.11 -34.87
CA ILE A 185 -17.57 -66.32 -36.32
C ILE A 185 -16.37 -67.15 -36.78
N THR A 186 -15.17 -66.80 -36.30
CA THR A 186 -13.93 -67.51 -36.63
C THR A 186 -13.99 -68.96 -36.13
N GLN A 187 -14.49 -69.18 -34.91
CA GLN A 187 -14.67 -70.52 -34.35
C GLN A 187 -15.65 -71.35 -35.18
N MET A 188 -16.81 -70.79 -35.55
CA MET A 188 -17.78 -71.48 -36.41
C MET A 188 -17.18 -71.83 -37.77
N ARG A 189 -16.40 -70.93 -38.36
CA ARG A 189 -15.71 -71.18 -39.63
C ARG A 189 -14.71 -72.34 -39.52
N ASN A 190 -13.91 -72.37 -38.48
CA ASN A 190 -12.98 -73.47 -38.24
C ASN A 190 -13.70 -74.82 -38.01
N LEU A 191 -14.84 -74.82 -37.32
CA LEU A 191 -15.67 -76.02 -37.14
C LEU A 191 -16.26 -76.49 -38.47
N LEU A 192 -16.72 -75.56 -39.31
CA LEU A 192 -17.24 -75.86 -40.64
C LEU A 192 -16.16 -76.45 -41.56
N ASP A 193 -14.95 -75.90 -41.51
CA ASP A 193 -13.80 -76.43 -42.25
C ASP A 193 -13.45 -77.85 -41.75
N GLN A 194 -13.42 -78.10 -40.44
CA GLN A 194 -13.19 -79.45 -39.89
C GLN A 194 -14.24 -80.47 -40.38
N LEU A 195 -15.51 -80.07 -40.47
CA LEU A 195 -16.57 -80.92 -41.01
C LEU A 195 -16.40 -81.19 -42.51
N HIS A 196 -15.98 -80.20 -43.30
CA HIS A 196 -15.69 -80.40 -44.73
C HIS A 196 -14.51 -81.36 -44.95
N HIS A 197 -13.44 -81.24 -44.16
CA HIS A 197 -12.28 -82.13 -44.24
C HIS A 197 -12.60 -83.57 -43.82
N HIS A 198 -13.65 -83.81 -43.02
CA HIS A 198 -14.14 -85.16 -42.73
C HIS A 198 -15.08 -85.72 -43.81
N GLY A 199 -15.71 -84.87 -44.63
CA GLY A 199 -16.49 -85.29 -45.80
C GLY A 199 -15.63 -85.67 -47.00
N GLU A 200 -14.43 -85.10 -47.11
CA GLU A 200 -13.45 -85.39 -48.15
C GLU A 200 -12.45 -86.46 -47.67
N SER A 201 -12.93 -87.69 -47.49
CA SER A 201 -12.04 -88.84 -47.29
C SER A 201 -11.20 -89.04 -48.56
N PRO A 202 -9.86 -89.16 -48.49
CA PRO A 202 -9.07 -89.46 -49.67
C PRO A 202 -9.45 -90.85 -50.17
N THR A 203 -9.99 -90.93 -51.39
CA THR A 203 -10.20 -92.20 -52.09
C THR A 203 -8.90 -93.00 -52.06
N PRO A 204 -8.87 -94.21 -51.46
CA PRO A 204 -7.66 -95.00 -51.39
C PRO A 204 -7.35 -95.54 -52.79
N GLN A 205 -6.23 -95.10 -53.38
CA GLN A 205 -5.64 -95.78 -54.52
C GLN A 205 -5.03 -97.09 -54.02
N PHE A 206 -5.74 -98.20 -54.23
CA PHE A 206 -5.25 -99.55 -54.00
C PHE A 206 -4.08 -99.88 -54.93
N HIS A 207 -2.85 -99.90 -54.40
CA HIS A 207 -1.77 -100.74 -54.93
C HIS A 207 -1.68 -102.00 -54.06
N GLY A 208 -2.01 -103.15 -54.64
CA GLY A 208 -1.98 -104.45 -53.99
C GLY A 208 -0.56 -104.97 -53.72
N ASN A 209 -0.38 -105.48 -52.50
CA ASN A 209 0.73 -106.30 -51.99
C ASN A 209 0.53 -107.79 -52.44
N PRO A 210 1.27 -108.85 -52.01
CA PRO A 210 2.70 -109.11 -51.65
C PRO A 210 3.28 -110.43 -52.28
N ALA A 211 4.55 -110.72 -51.93
CA ALA A 211 5.08 -112.03 -51.44
C ALA A 211 6.11 -112.83 -52.30
N ALA A 212 7.35 -112.99 -51.79
CA ALA A 212 7.93 -114.25 -51.26
C ALA A 212 9.48 -114.35 -51.35
N GLY A 213 10.13 -114.87 -50.28
CA GLY A 213 11.47 -115.49 -50.27
C GLY A 213 12.59 -114.64 -49.60
N GLU A 214 12.98 -114.82 -48.33
CA GLU A 214 13.83 -115.91 -47.76
C GLU A 214 15.32 -115.72 -48.15
N ALA A 215 16.36 -115.75 -47.30
CA ALA A 215 16.63 -116.33 -45.99
C ALA A 215 17.77 -115.58 -45.23
N ALA A 216 17.87 -115.85 -43.93
CA ALA A 216 18.96 -115.52 -42.98
C ALA A 216 20.26 -116.35 -43.27
N PRO A 217 21.36 -116.37 -42.46
CA PRO A 217 21.57 -115.85 -41.09
C PRO A 217 22.96 -115.23 -40.70
N ARG A 218 22.96 -114.48 -39.57
CA ARG A 218 23.86 -114.36 -38.37
C ARG A 218 25.38 -114.75 -38.44
N PRO A 219 26.29 -114.39 -37.47
CA PRO A 219 26.14 -113.68 -36.18
C PRO A 219 27.23 -112.61 -35.81
N ALA A 220 26.95 -111.90 -34.70
CA ALA A 220 27.82 -111.39 -33.61
C ALA A 220 29.26 -110.88 -33.88
N THR A 221 29.52 -109.63 -33.50
CA THR A 221 30.15 -109.23 -32.21
C THR A 221 29.80 -107.77 -31.94
#